data_AF-A0A098ER34-F1
#
_entry.id   AF-A0A098ER34-F1
#
_cell.length_a   1.000
_cell.length_b   1.000
_cell.length_c   1.000
_cell.angle_alpha   90.00
_cell.angle_beta   90.00
_cell.angle_gamma   90.00
#
_symmetry.space_group_name_H-M   'P 1'
#
loop_
_entity.id
_entity.type
_entity.pdbx_description
1 polymer ?
#
loop_
_entity_poly.entity_id
_entity_poly.type
_entity_poly.pdbx_seq_one_letter_code
_entity_poly.pdbx_strand_id
1 'polypeptide(L)'
;MKSVKLYPKIARDSFLEQFKWSIWFFSFLTLAHVIGMFIANRNDANVEGFFVFSSYSAAIFMLVCGIIAAFGFMAYFVQQGISRKDMFFGVVIGAFGLTIAVTVVPLAIHAIEHLISNFISMPVKSDSLTIFERTSGWFSAIGVFFLNVFTYYLVGWLIGIGYYRFNWLIGLGFVGLAIVALSLNGFFWGEAGLSTIIPWIPYILTETSLLMSVIGSLLLIAVLIIATRMLTKRIPIKL
;
A
#
# COMPACT_ATOMS: atom_id res chain seq x y z
N MET A 1 35.69 -14.88 -9.88
CA MET A 1 34.98 -13.66 -10.36
C MET A 1 33.89 -13.31 -9.36
N LYS A 2 33.86 -12.08 -8.82
CA LYS A 2 32.73 -11.64 -7.96
C LYS A 2 31.51 -11.47 -8.85
N SER A 3 30.43 -12.20 -8.55
CA SER A 3 29.13 -12.01 -9.21
C SER A 3 28.70 -10.54 -9.02
N VAL A 4 28.46 -9.85 -10.14
CA VAL A 4 27.94 -8.48 -10.12
C VAL A 4 26.52 -8.54 -9.56
N LYS A 5 26.28 -7.81 -8.48
CA LYS A 5 24.98 -7.72 -7.82
C LYS A 5 24.05 -6.86 -8.67
N LEU A 6 22.99 -7.45 -9.21
CA LEU A 6 22.02 -6.76 -10.09
C LEU A 6 20.82 -6.15 -9.33
N TYR A 7 20.63 -6.46 -8.05
CA TYR A 7 19.49 -5.99 -7.26
C TYR A 7 19.32 -4.45 -7.21
N PRO A 8 20.38 -3.60 -7.21
CA PRO A 8 20.18 -2.14 -7.18
C PRO A 8 19.52 -1.62 -8.47
N LYS A 9 19.91 -2.20 -9.62
CA LYS A 9 19.32 -1.84 -10.91
C LYS A 9 17.85 -2.26 -10.97
N ILE A 10 17.55 -3.48 -10.53
CA ILE A 10 16.18 -3.99 -10.47
C ILE A 10 15.30 -3.12 -9.56
N ALA A 11 15.81 -2.74 -8.38
CA ALA A 11 15.10 -1.86 -7.46
C ALA A 11 14.74 -0.52 -8.13
N ARG A 12 15.70 0.10 -8.82
CA ARG A 12 15.49 1.35 -9.56
C ARG A 12 14.45 1.17 -10.67
N ASP A 13 14.60 0.14 -11.49
CA ASP A 13 13.73 -0.08 -12.66
C ASP A 13 12.29 -0.37 -12.22
N SER A 14 12.11 -1.27 -11.24
CA SER A 14 10.79 -1.56 -10.65
C SER A 14 10.15 -0.35 -9.98
N PHE A 15 10.94 0.44 -9.23
CA PHE A 15 10.47 1.68 -8.62
C PHE A 15 10.01 2.69 -9.67
N LEU A 16 10.84 2.96 -10.69
CA LEU A 16 10.54 3.98 -11.69
C LEU A 16 9.28 3.66 -12.49
N GLU A 17 9.08 2.39 -12.87
CA GLU A 17 7.87 2.00 -13.59
C GLU A 17 6.61 2.16 -12.73
N GLN A 18 6.63 1.67 -11.48
CA GLN A 18 5.48 1.81 -10.58
C GLN A 18 5.26 3.27 -10.14
N PHE A 19 6.33 4.06 -10.05
CA PHE A 19 6.25 5.48 -9.74
C PHE A 19 5.55 6.26 -10.87
N LYS A 20 5.83 5.96 -12.15
CA LYS A 20 5.10 6.54 -13.29
C LYS A 20 3.59 6.26 -13.18
N TRP A 21 3.21 5.05 -12.79
CA TRP A 21 1.80 4.71 -12.56
C TRP A 21 1.20 5.49 -11.39
N SER A 22 1.98 5.71 -10.32
CA SER A 22 1.55 6.49 -9.16
C SER A 22 1.26 7.96 -9.53
N ILE A 23 2.01 8.55 -10.47
CA ILE A 23 1.77 9.91 -10.95
C ILE A 23 0.38 10.01 -11.60
N TRP A 24 0.04 9.07 -12.48
CA TRP A 24 -1.28 9.03 -13.11
C TRP A 24 -2.38 8.79 -12.08
N PHE A 25 -2.18 7.81 -11.19
CA PHE A 25 -3.12 7.50 -10.12
C PHE A 25 -3.43 8.73 -9.25
N PHE A 26 -2.40 9.41 -8.72
CA PHE A 26 -2.61 10.59 -7.87
C PHE A 26 -3.16 11.79 -8.62
N SER A 27 -2.85 11.94 -9.91
CA SER A 27 -3.43 13.01 -10.74
C SER A 27 -4.95 12.85 -10.86
N PHE A 28 -5.43 11.64 -11.18
CA PHE A 28 -6.87 11.36 -11.24
C PHE A 28 -7.53 11.49 -9.87
N LEU A 29 -6.87 11.02 -8.80
CA LEU A 29 -7.37 11.11 -7.44
C LEU A 29 -7.53 12.57 -6.97
N THR A 30 -6.54 13.42 -7.29
CA THR A 30 -6.57 14.86 -7.00
C THR A 30 -7.68 15.55 -7.76
N LEU A 31 -7.85 15.23 -9.05
CA LEU A 31 -8.94 15.77 -9.85
C LEU A 31 -10.32 15.39 -9.26
N ALA A 32 -10.51 14.13 -8.89
CA ALA A 32 -11.73 13.67 -8.24
C ALA A 32 -11.98 14.39 -6.91
N HIS A 33 -10.93 14.62 -6.12
CA HIS A 33 -11.01 15.36 -4.87
C HIS A 33 -11.45 16.82 -5.09
N VAL A 34 -10.84 17.51 -6.06
CA VAL A 34 -11.20 18.90 -6.41
C VAL A 34 -12.65 19.02 -6.88
N ILE A 35 -13.12 18.07 -7.70
CA ILE A 35 -14.53 18.02 -8.11
C ILE A 35 -15.43 17.81 -6.90
N GLY A 36 -15.05 16.90 -6.00
CA GLY A 36 -15.76 16.65 -4.73
C GLY A 36 -15.88 17.91 -3.87
N MET A 37 -14.78 18.67 -3.72
CA MET A 37 -14.77 19.94 -3.00
C MET A 37 -15.72 20.96 -3.63
N PHE A 38 -15.74 21.07 -4.96
CA PHE A 38 -16.63 22.00 -5.66
C PHE A 38 -18.11 21.66 -5.47
N ILE A 39 -18.47 20.37 -5.48
CA ILE A 39 -19.84 19.91 -5.21
C ILE A 39 -20.21 20.16 -3.75
N ALA A 40 -19.32 19.83 -2.82
CA ALA A 40 -19.56 20.02 -1.39
C ALA A 40 -19.79 21.49 -1.02
N ASN A 41 -19.03 22.41 -1.63
CA ASN A 41 -19.20 23.85 -1.46
C ASN A 41 -20.60 24.35 -1.86
N ARG A 42 -21.26 23.69 -2.83
CA ARG A 42 -22.60 24.06 -3.29
C ARG A 42 -23.71 23.56 -2.38
N ASN A 43 -23.45 22.52 -1.60
CA ASN A 43 -24.42 21.84 -0.75
C ASN A 43 -24.19 22.13 0.74
N ASP A 44 -23.35 23.13 1.08
CA ASP A 44 -22.90 23.44 2.44
C ASP A 44 -22.38 22.21 3.21
N ALA A 45 -21.76 21.28 2.47
CA ALA A 45 -21.19 20.05 3.01
C ALA A 45 -19.67 20.19 3.14
N ASN A 46 -19.07 19.40 4.04
CA ASN A 46 -17.62 19.36 4.21
C ASN A 46 -17.03 18.08 3.64
N VAL A 47 -15.85 18.19 3.01
CA VAL A 47 -15.06 17.05 2.54
C VAL A 47 -13.90 16.80 3.50
N GLU A 48 -13.51 15.54 3.66
CA GLU A 48 -12.29 15.17 4.38
C GLU A 48 -11.05 15.68 3.65
N GLY A 49 -9.95 15.96 4.35
CA GLY A 49 -8.69 16.37 3.69
C GLY A 49 -8.10 15.27 2.80
N PHE A 50 -7.31 15.66 1.79
CA PHE A 50 -6.81 14.73 0.78
C PHE A 50 -6.06 13.52 1.34
N PHE A 51 -5.32 13.69 2.44
CA PHE A 51 -4.59 12.59 3.09
C PHE A 51 -5.53 11.46 3.53
N VAL A 52 -6.64 11.81 4.17
CA VAL A 52 -7.66 10.85 4.62
C VAL A 52 -8.40 10.27 3.40
N PHE A 53 -8.84 11.14 2.50
CA PHE A 53 -9.57 10.76 1.28
C PHE A 53 -8.79 9.77 0.40
N SER A 54 -7.47 9.95 0.29
CA SER A 54 -6.62 9.11 -0.55
C SER A 54 -6.16 7.81 0.10
N SER A 55 -6.27 7.68 1.43
CA SER A 55 -5.67 6.58 2.20
C SER A 55 -6.11 5.19 1.73
N TYR A 56 -7.42 4.96 1.62
CA TYR A 56 -7.98 3.68 1.16
C TYR A 56 -7.64 3.37 -0.29
N SER A 57 -7.78 4.37 -1.17
CA SER A 57 -7.48 4.23 -2.60
C SER A 57 -6.01 3.92 -2.84
N ALA A 58 -5.10 4.57 -2.09
CA ALA A 58 -3.67 4.34 -2.17
C ALA A 58 -3.28 2.93 -1.69
N ALA A 59 -3.94 2.41 -0.64
CA ALA A 59 -3.73 1.05 -0.17
C ALA A 59 -4.12 0.03 -1.27
N ILE A 60 -5.28 0.20 -1.91
CA ILE A 60 -5.71 -0.66 -3.03
C ILE A 60 -4.76 -0.54 -4.23
N PHE A 61 -4.32 0.67 -4.58
CA PHE A 61 -3.33 0.87 -5.63
C PHE A 61 -2.03 0.10 -5.36
N MET A 62 -1.55 0.11 -4.12
CA MET A 62 -0.35 -0.62 -3.71
C MET A 62 -0.55 -2.14 -3.75
N LEU A 63 -1.74 -2.64 -3.38
CA LEU A 63 -2.12 -4.05 -3.57
C LEU A 63 -2.01 -4.47 -5.04
N VAL A 64 -2.56 -3.66 -5.96
CA VAL A 64 -2.49 -3.94 -7.41
C VAL A 64 -1.04 -3.92 -7.90
N CYS A 65 -0.24 -2.94 -7.47
CA CYS A 65 1.18 -2.87 -7.80
C CYS A 65 1.95 -4.12 -7.31
N GLY A 66 1.62 -4.62 -6.13
CA GLY A 66 2.14 -5.88 -5.59
C GLY A 66 1.79 -7.08 -6.46
N ILE A 67 0.53 -7.22 -6.89
CA ILE A 67 0.08 -8.31 -7.77
C ILE A 67 0.88 -8.28 -9.08
N ILE A 68 1.02 -7.11 -9.70
CA ILE A 68 1.75 -6.93 -10.96
C ILE A 68 3.24 -7.24 -10.79
N ALA A 69 3.84 -6.96 -9.63
CA ALA A 69 5.24 -7.30 -9.36
C ALA A 69 5.53 -8.81 -9.47
N ALA A 70 4.54 -9.67 -9.19
CA ALA A 70 4.68 -11.11 -9.40
C ALA A 70 4.59 -11.51 -10.87
N PHE A 71 3.61 -10.99 -11.62
CA PHE A 71 3.38 -11.45 -13.00
C PHE A 71 4.24 -10.73 -14.04
N GLY A 72 4.30 -9.40 -13.96
CA GLY A 72 5.03 -8.59 -14.92
C GLY A 72 6.53 -8.67 -14.69
N PHE A 73 6.98 -8.27 -13.50
CA PHE A 73 8.40 -8.10 -13.23
C PHE A 73 9.14 -9.43 -13.05
N MET A 74 8.54 -10.42 -12.39
CA MET A 74 9.21 -11.71 -12.18
C MET A 74 9.48 -12.45 -13.49
N ALA A 75 8.47 -12.57 -14.36
CA ALA A 75 8.62 -13.23 -15.65
C ALA A 75 9.66 -12.51 -16.50
N TYR A 76 9.55 -11.18 -16.60
CA TYR A 76 10.47 -10.35 -17.38
C TYR A 76 11.92 -10.47 -16.91
N PHE A 77 12.20 -10.28 -15.61
CA PHE A 77 13.58 -10.31 -15.11
C PHE A 77 14.20 -11.69 -15.24
N VAL A 78 13.42 -12.76 -15.03
CA VAL A 78 13.94 -14.11 -15.14
C VAL A 78 14.24 -14.49 -16.59
N GLN A 79 13.45 -14.03 -17.56
CA GLN A 79 13.75 -14.19 -18.99
C GLN A 79 15.05 -13.48 -19.40
N GLN A 80 15.41 -12.39 -18.71
CA GLN A 80 16.66 -11.66 -18.90
C GLN A 80 17.87 -12.30 -18.16
N GLY A 81 17.72 -13.53 -17.64
CA GLY A 81 18.80 -14.26 -16.97
C GLY A 81 19.10 -13.78 -15.54
N ILE A 82 18.23 -12.98 -14.93
CA ILE A 82 18.43 -12.46 -13.57
C ILE A 82 18.15 -13.55 -12.53
N SER A 83 19.00 -13.62 -11.49
CA SER A 83 18.81 -14.55 -10.39
C SER A 83 17.56 -14.21 -9.56
N ARG A 84 16.82 -15.22 -9.11
CA ARG A 84 15.65 -15.05 -8.22
C ARG A 84 16.00 -14.42 -6.88
N LYS A 85 17.27 -14.46 -6.48
CA LYS A 85 17.75 -13.80 -5.26
C LYS A 85 17.83 -12.30 -5.49
N ASP A 86 18.48 -11.88 -6.57
CA ASP A 86 18.66 -10.46 -6.89
C ASP A 86 17.33 -9.81 -7.26
N MET A 87 16.45 -10.52 -7.97
CA MET A 87 15.09 -10.05 -8.27
C MET A 87 14.27 -9.84 -6.99
N PHE A 88 14.28 -10.80 -6.06
CA PHE A 88 13.56 -10.65 -4.79
C PHE A 88 14.01 -9.41 -4.00
N PHE A 89 15.32 -9.27 -3.76
CA PHE A 89 15.83 -8.12 -3.02
C PHE A 89 15.61 -6.80 -3.77
N GLY A 90 15.77 -6.80 -5.09
CA GLY A 90 15.50 -5.65 -5.93
C GLY A 90 14.05 -5.18 -5.80
N VAL A 91 13.08 -6.09 -5.93
CA VAL A 91 11.66 -5.76 -5.81
C VAL A 91 11.30 -5.30 -4.39
N VAL A 92 11.82 -5.94 -3.34
CA VAL A 92 11.56 -5.48 -1.95
C VAL A 92 12.08 -4.05 -1.73
N ILE A 93 13.30 -3.74 -2.19
CA ILE A 93 13.87 -2.40 -2.05
C ILE A 93 13.10 -1.38 -2.89
N GLY A 94 12.72 -1.75 -4.13
CA GLY A 94 11.91 -0.90 -5.00
C GLY A 94 10.52 -0.62 -4.43
N ALA A 95 9.87 -1.64 -3.85
CA ALA A 95 8.58 -1.52 -3.18
C ALA A 95 8.64 -0.62 -1.94
N PHE A 96 9.71 -0.74 -1.14
CA PHE A 96 9.95 0.15 -0.01
C PHE A 96 10.10 1.60 -0.47
N GLY A 97 10.91 1.85 -1.51
CA GLY A 97 11.04 3.18 -2.11
C GLY A 97 9.72 3.73 -2.68
N LEU A 98 8.92 2.89 -3.33
CA LEU A 98 7.60 3.27 -3.84
C LEU A 98 6.66 3.65 -2.70
N THR A 99 6.69 2.89 -1.61
CA THR A 99 5.85 3.16 -0.42
C THR A 99 6.18 4.53 0.17
N ILE A 100 7.47 4.90 0.24
CA ILE A 100 7.87 6.25 0.67
C ILE A 100 7.24 7.29 -0.26
N ALA A 101 7.36 7.12 -1.57
CA ALA A 101 6.80 8.06 -2.54
C ALA A 101 5.26 8.19 -2.41
N VAL A 102 4.56 7.06 -2.32
CA VAL A 102 3.09 6.99 -2.17
C VAL A 102 2.62 7.54 -0.82
N THR A 103 3.48 7.54 0.20
CA THR A 103 3.21 8.18 1.50
C THR A 103 3.40 9.70 1.44
N VAL A 104 4.46 10.15 0.77
CA VAL A 104 4.83 11.58 0.70
C VAL A 104 3.90 12.37 -0.21
N VAL A 105 3.41 11.80 -1.31
CA VAL A 105 2.57 12.54 -2.27
C VAL A 105 1.25 13.04 -1.64
N PRO A 106 0.44 12.21 -0.96
CA PRO A 106 -0.75 12.68 -0.25
C PRO A 106 -0.46 13.72 0.82
N LEU A 107 0.66 13.56 1.54
CA LEU A 107 1.08 14.52 2.56
C LEU A 107 1.40 15.88 1.93
N ALA A 108 2.12 15.89 0.81
CA ALA A 108 2.46 17.11 0.09
C ALA A 108 1.22 17.82 -0.44
N ILE A 109 0.27 17.07 -1.02
CA ILE A 109 -1.00 17.64 -1.50
C ILE A 109 -1.82 18.19 -0.34
N HIS A 110 -1.94 17.46 0.77
CA HIS A 110 -2.66 17.95 1.95
C HIS A 110 -2.01 19.20 2.56
N ALA A 111 -0.67 19.29 2.57
CA ALA A 111 0.02 20.49 3.02
C ALA A 111 -0.30 21.69 2.10
N ILE A 112 -0.37 21.48 0.78
CA ILE A 112 -0.79 22.51 -0.18
C ILE A 112 -2.24 22.94 0.08
N GLU A 113 -3.16 21.99 0.31
CA GLU A 113 -4.56 22.30 0.66
C GLU A 113 -4.64 23.18 1.90
N HIS A 114 -3.91 22.81 2.96
CA HIS A 114 -3.91 23.58 4.19
C HIS A 114 -3.32 24.99 3.99
N LEU A 115 -2.25 25.12 3.22
CA LEU A 115 -1.69 26.43 2.88
C LEU A 115 -2.68 27.31 2.12
N ILE A 116 -3.40 26.76 1.15
CA ILE A 116 -4.39 27.53 0.38
C ILE A 116 -5.62 27.88 1.24
N SER A 117 -6.03 27.00 2.16
CA SER A 117 -7.17 27.23 3.06
C SER A 117 -7.01 28.46 3.95
N ASN A 118 -5.77 28.90 4.22
CA ASN A 118 -5.49 30.14 4.94
C ASN A 118 -5.80 31.41 4.13
N PHE A 119 -5.85 31.30 2.81
CA PHE A 119 -6.14 32.43 1.91
C PHE A 119 -7.56 32.42 1.38
N ILE A 120 -8.22 31.25 1.32
CA ILE A 120 -9.55 31.05 0.77
C ILE A 120 -10.33 30.11 1.68
N SER A 121 -11.54 30.48 2.08
CA SER A 121 -12.45 29.58 2.81
C SER A 121 -12.81 28.38 1.94
N MET A 122 -12.19 27.23 2.20
CA MET A 122 -12.46 25.98 1.51
C MET A 122 -13.38 25.08 2.36
N PRO A 123 -14.29 24.31 1.74
CA PRO A 123 -15.18 23.35 2.43
C PRO A 123 -14.45 22.06 2.83
N VAL A 124 -13.20 22.19 3.26
CA VAL A 124 -12.36 21.09 3.73
C VAL A 124 -12.43 21.10 5.24
N LYS A 125 -12.74 19.95 5.86
CA LYS A 125 -12.65 19.82 7.32
C LYS A 125 -11.20 20.13 7.72
N SER A 126 -11.01 21.24 8.43
CA SER A 126 -9.77 21.53 9.16
C SER A 126 -9.48 20.45 10.21
N ASP A 127 -10.52 19.73 10.65
CA ASP A 127 -10.46 18.46 11.39
C ASP A 127 -10.11 17.25 10.50
N SER A 128 -9.03 17.34 9.72
CA SER A 128 -8.30 16.12 9.31
C SER A 128 -7.71 15.36 10.51
N LEU A 129 -7.91 15.93 11.71
CA LEU A 129 -7.67 15.42 13.04
C LEU A 129 -8.18 14.00 13.31
N THR A 130 -9.18 13.44 12.63
CA THR A 130 -9.68 12.10 13.02
C THR A 130 -8.63 10.98 12.93
N ILE A 131 -7.71 11.04 11.95
CA ILE A 131 -6.53 10.14 11.91
C ILE A 131 -5.42 10.64 12.84
N PHE A 132 -5.22 11.97 12.94
CA PHE A 132 -4.16 12.59 13.74
C PHE A 132 -4.44 12.67 15.25
N GLU A 133 -5.67 12.45 15.70
CA GLU A 133 -6.14 12.38 17.09
C GLU A 133 -6.13 10.93 17.57
N ARG A 134 -6.50 9.99 16.68
CA ARG A 134 -6.36 8.55 16.94
C ARG A 134 -4.90 8.14 17.04
N THR A 135 -4.05 8.79 16.25
CA THR A 135 -2.59 8.66 16.36
C THR A 135 -2.07 9.80 17.24
N SER A 136 -0.94 9.64 17.91
CA SER A 136 -0.37 10.69 18.79
C SER A 136 0.24 11.87 18.01
N GLY A 137 -0.44 12.36 16.96
CA GLY A 137 -0.02 13.44 16.07
C GLY A 137 0.32 13.04 14.64
N TRP A 138 0.71 14.05 13.85
CA TRP A 138 0.96 13.93 12.40
C TRP A 138 2.07 12.95 12.00
N PHE A 139 3.11 12.86 12.82
CA PHE A 139 4.23 11.94 12.56
C PHE A 139 3.80 10.48 12.67
N SER A 140 2.99 10.14 13.68
CA SER A 140 2.48 8.78 13.84
C SER A 140 1.54 8.39 12.71
N ALA A 141 0.64 9.28 12.26
CA ALA A 141 -0.25 9.02 11.13
C ALA A 141 0.52 8.70 9.83
N ILE A 142 1.61 9.41 9.54
CA ILE A 142 2.48 9.11 8.40
C ILE A 142 3.07 7.71 8.53
N GLY A 143 3.56 7.34 9.72
CA GLY A 143 4.08 6.01 10.00
C GLY A 143 3.03 4.91 9.84
N VAL A 144 1.81 5.14 10.34
CA VAL A 144 0.67 4.23 10.19
C VAL A 144 0.35 4.03 8.71
N PHE A 145 0.21 5.13 7.96
CA PHE A 145 -0.12 5.08 6.54
C PHE A 145 0.96 4.34 5.75
N PHE A 146 2.23 4.63 6.01
CA PHE A 146 3.37 3.94 5.41
C PHE A 146 3.35 2.43 5.66
N LEU A 147 3.15 2.01 6.91
CA LEU A 147 3.08 0.57 7.26
C LEU A 147 1.88 -0.10 6.59
N ASN A 148 0.75 0.60 6.52
CA ASN A 148 -0.46 0.09 5.90
C ASN A 148 -0.27 -0.13 4.38
N VAL A 149 0.15 0.90 3.64
CA VAL A 149 0.33 0.79 2.19
C VAL A 149 1.45 -0.20 1.80
N PHE A 150 2.50 -0.33 2.62
CA PHE A 150 3.54 -1.36 2.40
C PHE A 150 2.99 -2.78 2.62
N THR A 151 2.17 -2.96 3.64
CA THR A 151 1.51 -4.25 3.92
C THR A 151 0.61 -4.65 2.75
N TYR A 152 -0.19 -3.72 2.21
CA TYR A 152 -1.02 -3.98 1.05
C TYR A 152 -0.19 -4.39 -0.17
N TYR A 153 0.95 -3.74 -0.43
CA TYR A 153 1.86 -4.17 -1.48
C TYR A 153 2.34 -5.61 -1.32
N LEU A 154 2.80 -5.96 -0.11
CA LEU A 154 3.31 -7.31 0.16
C LEU A 154 2.21 -8.38 0.08
N VAL A 155 1.00 -8.07 0.55
CA VAL A 155 -0.18 -8.93 0.38
C VAL A 155 -0.49 -9.12 -1.10
N GLY A 156 -0.49 -8.05 -1.89
CA GLY A 156 -0.71 -8.13 -3.34
C GLY A 156 0.34 -9.00 -4.01
N TRP A 157 1.60 -8.84 -3.62
CA TRP A 157 2.70 -9.65 -4.12
C TRP A 157 2.56 -11.13 -3.74
N LEU A 158 2.11 -11.43 -2.52
CA LEU A 158 1.80 -12.78 -2.07
C LEU A 158 0.69 -13.42 -2.91
N ILE A 159 -0.40 -12.69 -3.19
CA ILE A 159 -1.47 -13.15 -4.09
C ILE A 159 -0.90 -13.47 -5.48
N GLY A 160 -0.16 -12.52 -6.06
CA GLY A 160 0.39 -12.65 -7.39
C GLY A 160 1.32 -13.87 -7.52
N ILE A 161 2.20 -14.09 -6.53
CA ILE A 161 3.07 -15.27 -6.48
C ILE A 161 2.27 -16.56 -6.33
N GLY A 162 1.21 -16.56 -5.53
CA GLY A 162 0.33 -17.70 -5.32
C GLY A 162 -0.27 -18.21 -6.64
N TYR A 163 -0.88 -17.33 -7.40
CA TYR A 163 -1.43 -17.65 -8.71
C TYR A 163 -0.33 -17.99 -9.75
N TYR A 164 0.77 -17.23 -9.77
CA TYR A 164 1.88 -17.49 -10.70
C TYR A 164 2.44 -18.90 -10.51
N ARG A 165 2.66 -19.32 -9.26
CA ARG A 165 3.24 -20.62 -8.94
C ARG A 165 2.24 -21.78 -9.10
N PHE A 166 1.06 -21.68 -8.49
CA PHE A 166 0.19 -22.83 -8.28
C PHE A 166 -1.06 -22.90 -9.17
N ASN A 167 -1.13 -22.06 -10.22
CA ASN A 167 -2.31 -21.92 -11.08
C ASN A 167 -3.54 -21.38 -10.30
N TRP A 168 -4.71 -21.39 -10.93
CA TRP A 168 -5.90 -20.72 -10.43
C TRP A 168 -6.50 -21.37 -9.16
N LEU A 169 -6.57 -22.70 -9.08
CA LEU A 169 -7.21 -23.44 -7.99
C LEU A 169 -6.53 -23.20 -6.63
N ILE A 170 -5.22 -23.41 -6.57
CA ILE A 170 -4.45 -23.19 -5.34
C ILE A 170 -4.17 -21.69 -5.16
N GLY A 171 -4.08 -20.92 -6.25
CA GLY A 171 -3.97 -19.46 -6.21
C GLY A 171 -5.12 -18.80 -5.46
N LEU A 172 -6.34 -19.32 -5.57
CA LEU A 172 -7.50 -18.89 -4.76
C LEU A 172 -7.25 -19.00 -3.25
N GLY A 173 -6.50 -20.01 -2.79
CA GLY A 173 -6.10 -20.14 -1.39
C GLY A 173 -5.24 -18.97 -0.89
N PHE A 174 -4.44 -18.35 -1.78
CA PHE A 174 -3.66 -17.15 -1.45
C PHE A 174 -4.53 -15.89 -1.30
N VAL A 175 -5.70 -15.84 -1.94
CA VAL A 175 -6.69 -14.79 -1.68
C VAL A 175 -7.25 -14.94 -0.26
N GLY A 176 -7.54 -16.17 0.17
CA GLY A 176 -7.92 -16.45 1.55
C GLY A 176 -6.85 -16.02 2.57
N LEU A 177 -5.58 -16.35 2.31
CA LEU A 177 -4.46 -15.89 3.14
C LEU A 177 -4.31 -14.36 3.14
N ALA A 178 -4.54 -13.72 2.00
CA ALA A 178 -4.53 -12.26 1.90
C ALA A 178 -5.64 -11.62 2.73
N ILE A 179 -6.86 -12.17 2.70
CA ILE A 179 -7.97 -11.72 3.54
C ILE A 179 -7.57 -11.79 5.02
N VAL A 180 -6.98 -12.91 5.46
CA VAL A 180 -6.49 -13.05 6.85
C VAL A 180 -5.42 -12.00 7.17
N ALA A 181 -4.45 -11.79 6.29
CA ALA A 181 -3.39 -10.79 6.51
C ALA A 181 -3.95 -9.35 6.59
N LEU A 182 -4.91 -8.99 5.73
CA LEU A 182 -5.58 -7.69 5.75
C LEU A 182 -6.48 -7.52 6.97
N SER A 183 -7.18 -8.57 7.40
CA SER A 183 -7.95 -8.58 8.65
C SER A 183 -7.05 -8.37 9.87
N LEU A 184 -5.89 -9.04 9.93
CA LEU A 184 -4.91 -8.83 11.00
C LEU A 184 -4.35 -7.40 10.99
N ASN A 185 -4.05 -6.86 9.81
CA ASN A 185 -3.62 -5.47 9.69
C ASN A 185 -4.69 -4.48 10.17
N GLY A 186 -5.96 -4.67 9.79
CA GLY A 186 -7.07 -3.86 10.28
C GLY A 186 -7.27 -3.97 11.80
N PHE A 187 -7.14 -5.18 12.34
CA PHE A 187 -7.18 -5.44 13.79
C PHE A 187 -6.09 -4.66 14.54
N PHE A 188 -4.85 -4.64 14.03
CA PHE A 188 -3.77 -3.90 14.67
C PHE A 188 -4.06 -2.40 14.73
N TRP A 189 -4.62 -1.81 13.67
CA TRP A 189 -4.90 -0.37 13.60
C TRP A 189 -6.25 0.05 14.18
N GLY A 190 -7.04 -0.88 14.75
CA GLY A 190 -8.38 -0.58 15.27
C GLY A 190 -9.32 -0.02 14.20
N GLU A 191 -9.01 -0.28 12.93
CA GLU A 191 -9.87 0.06 11.81
C GLU A 191 -10.85 -1.08 11.60
N ALA A 192 -12.06 -0.74 11.14
CA ALA A 192 -13.02 -1.76 10.76
C ALA A 192 -12.58 -2.57 9.52
N GLY A 193 -11.34 -2.42 9.02
CA GLY A 193 -10.66 -3.36 8.12
C GLY A 193 -11.55 -3.84 6.97
N LEU A 194 -11.71 -5.17 6.84
CA LEU A 194 -12.65 -5.77 5.90
C LEU A 194 -14.10 -5.82 6.41
N SER A 195 -14.37 -5.57 7.70
CA SER A 195 -15.75 -5.54 8.23
C SER A 195 -16.57 -4.34 7.73
N THR A 196 -15.92 -3.27 7.25
CA THR A 196 -16.63 -2.18 6.52
C THR A 196 -17.08 -2.58 5.12
N ILE A 197 -16.43 -3.58 4.51
CA ILE A 197 -16.67 -4.00 3.12
C ILE A 197 -17.47 -5.32 3.07
N ILE A 198 -17.22 -6.22 4.03
CA ILE A 198 -17.78 -7.57 4.11
C ILE A 198 -18.61 -7.66 5.40
N PRO A 199 -19.96 -7.60 5.31
CA PRO A 199 -20.84 -7.53 6.48
C PRO A 199 -20.76 -8.73 7.42
N TRP A 200 -20.21 -9.86 6.99
CA TRP A 200 -20.21 -11.12 7.72
C TRP A 200 -18.95 -11.32 8.58
N ILE A 201 -17.97 -10.43 8.48
CA ILE A 201 -16.77 -10.48 9.33
C ILE A 201 -17.09 -9.70 10.62
N PRO A 202 -17.02 -10.34 11.81
CA PRO A 202 -17.35 -9.67 13.06
C PRO A 202 -16.39 -8.51 13.32
N TYR A 203 -16.96 -7.34 13.59
CA TYR A 203 -16.22 -6.17 14.03
C TYR A 203 -15.84 -6.33 15.49
N ILE A 204 -14.54 -6.47 15.76
CA ILE A 204 -14.00 -6.53 17.12
C ILE A 204 -13.37 -5.16 17.41
N LEU A 205 -14.05 -4.36 18.23
CA LEU A 205 -13.49 -3.14 18.81
C LEU A 205 -12.42 -3.53 19.81
N THR A 206 -11.17 -3.37 19.41
CA THR A 206 -10.03 -3.42 20.34
C THR A 206 -9.34 -2.08 20.32
N GLU A 207 -9.30 -1.43 21.48
CA GLU A 207 -8.39 -0.33 21.75
C GLU A 207 -6.97 -0.89 21.87
N THR A 208 -6.36 -1.22 20.73
CA THR A 208 -4.96 -1.61 20.67
C THR A 208 -4.08 -0.38 20.91
N SER A 209 -3.11 -0.50 21.81
CA SER A 209 -2.14 0.57 22.01
C SER A 209 -1.29 0.77 20.75
N LEU A 210 -0.90 2.01 20.45
CA LEU A 210 -0.13 2.35 19.25
C LEU A 210 1.17 1.52 19.11
N LEU A 211 1.85 1.25 20.23
CA LEU A 211 3.03 0.39 20.25
C LEU A 211 2.72 -1.05 19.82
N MET A 212 1.62 -1.62 20.31
CA MET A 212 1.19 -2.97 19.95
C MET A 212 0.83 -3.04 18.47
N SER A 213 0.17 -2.01 17.93
CA SER A 213 -0.17 -1.90 16.51
C SER A 213 1.07 -1.88 15.62
N VAL A 214 2.05 -1.03 15.95
CA VAL A 214 3.31 -0.91 15.18
C VAL A 214 4.09 -2.23 15.21
N ILE A 215 4.23 -2.85 16.39
CA ILE A 215 4.91 -4.15 16.53
C ILE A 215 4.18 -5.24 15.73
N GLY A 216 2.84 -5.28 15.83
CA GLY A 216 2.00 -6.21 15.08
C GLY A 216 2.19 -6.09 13.57
N SER A 217 2.15 -4.86 13.03
CA SER A 217 2.38 -4.60 11.61
C SER A 217 3.80 -4.95 11.17
N LEU A 218 4.84 -4.65 11.96
CA LEU A 218 6.22 -5.02 11.63
C LEU A 218 6.42 -6.54 11.60
N LEU A 219 5.81 -7.27 12.54
CA LEU A 219 5.82 -8.73 12.54
C LEU A 219 5.09 -9.30 11.33
N LEU A 220 3.92 -8.75 10.99
CA LEU A 220 3.16 -9.16 9.81
C LEU A 220 3.96 -8.92 8.52
N ILE A 221 4.59 -7.74 8.37
CA ILE A 221 5.48 -7.41 7.25
C ILE A 221 6.63 -8.42 7.16
N ALA A 222 7.28 -8.75 8.28
CA ALA A 222 8.36 -9.73 8.30
C ALA A 222 7.88 -11.11 7.85
N VAL A 223 6.71 -11.56 8.33
CA VAL A 223 6.08 -12.82 7.91
C VAL A 223 5.77 -12.81 6.41
N LEU A 224 5.20 -11.72 5.87
CA LEU A 224 4.89 -11.61 4.44
C LEU A 224 6.15 -11.63 3.57
N ILE A 225 7.22 -10.94 3.98
CA ILE A 225 8.52 -10.96 3.29
C ILE A 225 9.13 -12.37 3.32
N ILE A 226 9.08 -13.06 4.46
CA ILE A 226 9.59 -14.43 4.60
C ILE A 226 8.77 -15.40 3.73
N ALA A 227 7.44 -15.31 3.78
CA ALA A 227 6.54 -16.15 2.99
C ALA A 227 6.78 -15.96 1.50
N THR A 228 6.77 -14.72 1.02
CA THR A 228 7.07 -14.39 -0.39
C THR A 228 8.48 -14.85 -0.79
N ARG A 229 9.48 -14.77 0.10
CA ARG A 229 10.82 -15.28 -0.18
C ARG A 229 10.86 -16.80 -0.33
N MET A 230 10.21 -17.52 0.58
CA MET A 230 10.13 -18.98 0.53
C MET A 230 9.43 -19.45 -0.73
N LEU A 231 8.39 -18.74 -1.14
CA LEU A 231 7.62 -19.05 -2.34
C LEU A 231 8.43 -18.78 -3.61
N THR A 232 9.09 -17.63 -3.72
CA THR A 232 9.90 -17.22 -4.89
C THR A 232 11.15 -18.07 -5.11
N LYS A 233 11.74 -18.64 -4.05
CA LYS A 233 13.00 -19.40 -4.15
C LYS A 233 12.90 -20.60 -5.11
N ARG A 234 11.76 -21.30 -5.15
CA ARG A 234 11.57 -22.57 -5.89
C ARG A 234 10.49 -22.52 -6.98
N ILE A 235 10.21 -21.36 -7.55
CA ILE A 235 9.15 -21.22 -8.56
C ILE A 235 9.57 -21.85 -9.91
N PRO A 236 8.78 -22.74 -10.52
CA PRO A 236 8.99 -23.13 -11.91
C PRO A 236 8.66 -21.93 -12.81
N ILE A 237 9.57 -21.60 -13.72
CA ILE A 237 9.38 -20.47 -14.64
C ILE A 237 8.43 -20.95 -15.73
N LYS A 238 7.27 -20.31 -15.84
CA LYS A 238 6.34 -20.54 -16.94
C LYS A 238 6.74 -19.58 -18.05
N LEU A 239 7.17 -20.14 -19.18
CA LEU A 239 7.47 -19.43 -20.42
C LEU A 239 6.20 -19.30 -21.25
#